data_AF-A0A919NEP1-F1
#
_entry.id   AF-A0A919NEP1-F1
#
_cell.length_a   1.000
_cell.length_b   1.000
_cell.length_c   1.000
_cell.angle_alpha   90.00
_cell.angle_beta   90.00
_cell.angle_gamma   90.00
#
_symmetry.space_group_name_H-M   'P 1'
#
loop_
_entity.id
_entity.type
_entity.pdbx_description
1 polymer ?
#
loop_
_entity_poly.entity_id
_entity_poly.type
_entity_poly.pdbx_seq_one_letter_code
_entity_poly.pdbx_strand_id
1 'polypeptide(L)'
;MAGTAPVLVHNCGESGDASFKGYRNLPEKAGPWKAYQEHVTGRDYEETWNLNGRNVQLDGGSARKYIVEAKWMGRNDAAFESSPYHPSNFFDEQKFVDQARRLIALGRDQKSMGVRYAVSNRAGADFTRTLFREWFPEEMNSGFLKVFHVPGDGM
;
A
#
# COMPACT_ATOMS: atom_id res chain seq x y z
N MET A 1 20.64 -33.31 16.54
CA MET A 1 20.65 -32.29 17.60
C MET A 1 20.57 -30.93 16.91
N ALA A 2 19.60 -30.13 17.32
CA ALA A 2 18.94 -29.09 16.54
C ALA A 2 19.84 -27.91 16.13
N GLY A 3 19.75 -27.54 14.85
CA GLY A 3 20.18 -26.23 14.34
C GLY A 3 19.07 -25.23 14.60
N THR A 4 19.38 -24.20 15.38
CA THR A 4 18.51 -23.09 15.74
C THR A 4 18.11 -22.30 14.49
N ALA A 5 16.86 -22.45 14.06
CA ALA A 5 16.23 -21.52 13.13
C ALA A 5 16.04 -20.16 13.83
N PRO A 6 16.26 -19.02 13.14
CA PRO A 6 15.93 -17.73 13.70
C PRO A 6 14.42 -17.64 13.92
N VAL A 7 14.03 -17.44 15.17
CA VAL A 7 12.65 -17.13 15.55
C VAL A 7 12.31 -15.78 14.91
N LEU A 8 11.42 -15.80 13.92
CA LEU A 8 10.70 -14.61 13.50
C LEU A 8 9.91 -14.15 14.72
N VAL A 9 10.41 -13.12 15.41
CA VAL A 9 9.65 -12.46 16.46
C VAL A 9 8.50 -11.76 15.76
N HIS A 10 7.32 -12.38 15.77
CA HIS A 10 6.06 -11.70 15.52
C HIS A 10 5.91 -10.64 16.60
N ASN A 11 6.42 -9.45 16.31
CA ASN A 11 6.15 -8.26 17.10
C ASN A 11 4.67 -7.92 16.84
N CYS A 12 3.77 -8.57 17.56
CA CYS A 12 2.41 -8.09 17.76
C CYS A 12 2.54 -6.73 18.41
N GLY A 13 2.69 -5.69 17.57
CA GLY A 13 2.90 -4.33 18.04
C GLY A 13 1.76 -3.93 18.95
N GLU A 14 2.14 -3.50 20.16
CA GLU A 14 1.34 -2.56 20.95
C GLU A 14 0.76 -1.51 20.00
N SER A 15 -0.53 -1.20 20.13
CA SER A 15 -1.16 -0.07 19.42
C SER A 15 -0.25 1.15 19.60
N GLY A 16 0.45 1.55 18.54
CA GLY A 16 1.39 2.66 18.59
C GLY A 16 0.61 3.97 18.61
N ASP A 17 1.08 5.01 19.29
CA ASP A 17 0.39 6.30 19.37
C ASP A 17 0.30 7.00 17.99
N ALA A 18 -0.60 6.57 17.11
CA ALA A 18 -0.78 7.21 15.82
C ALA A 18 -1.46 8.55 16.01
N SER A 19 -0.85 9.60 15.48
CA SER A 19 -1.41 10.95 15.53
C SER A 19 -1.53 11.53 14.13
N PHE A 20 -2.70 12.10 13.84
CA PHE A 20 -2.94 12.80 12.59
C PHE A 20 -2.06 14.06 12.53
N LYS A 21 -1.34 14.25 11.42
CA LYS A 21 -0.44 15.40 11.22
C LYS A 21 -1.03 16.45 10.29
N GLY A 22 -1.89 16.06 9.36
CA GLY A 22 -2.51 16.98 8.41
C GLY A 22 -2.73 16.34 7.04
N TYR A 23 -3.25 17.17 6.14
CA TYR A 23 -3.42 16.83 4.73
C TYR A 23 -2.23 17.34 3.92
N ARG A 24 -1.88 16.60 2.86
CA ARG A 24 -0.91 17.01 1.86
C ARG A 24 -1.59 17.01 0.49
N ASN A 25 -1.75 18.19 -0.09
CA ASN A 25 -2.30 18.30 -1.44
C ASN A 25 -1.36 17.65 -2.44
N LEU A 26 -1.94 16.96 -3.41
CA LEU A 26 -1.20 16.44 -4.55
C LEU A 26 -0.72 17.62 -5.43
N PRO A 27 0.44 17.49 -6.11
CA PRO A 27 0.95 18.55 -6.95
C PRO A 27 0.00 18.89 -8.10
N GLU A 28 -0.14 20.18 -8.43
CA GLU A 28 -1.03 20.66 -9.51
C GLU A 28 -0.67 20.06 -10.88
N LYS A 29 0.63 19.90 -11.16
CA LYS A 29 1.15 19.20 -12.34
C LYS A 29 1.66 17.83 -11.93
N ALA A 30 0.83 16.82 -12.12
CA ALA A 30 1.19 15.44 -11.82
C ALA A 30 0.98 14.53 -13.04
N GLY A 31 1.69 13.40 -13.03
CA GLY A 31 1.50 12.35 -14.02
C GLY A 31 0.21 11.56 -13.79
N PRO A 32 -0.03 10.52 -14.61
CA PRO A 32 -1.26 9.70 -14.57
C PRO A 32 -1.56 9.06 -13.20
N TRP A 33 -0.55 8.94 -12.33
CA TRP A 33 -0.73 8.43 -10.98
C TRP A 33 -1.66 9.30 -10.11
N LYS A 34 -1.69 10.63 -10.29
CA LYS A 34 -2.59 11.52 -9.54
C LYS A 34 -4.04 11.33 -9.95
N ALA A 35 -4.29 11.34 -11.26
CA ALA A 35 -5.62 11.07 -11.81
C ALA A 35 -6.13 9.69 -11.36
N TYR A 36 -5.22 8.70 -11.32
CA TYR A 36 -5.54 7.38 -10.82
C TYR A 36 -5.88 7.36 -9.31
N GLN A 37 -5.11 8.07 -8.49
CA GLN A 37 -5.43 8.22 -7.06
C GLN A 37 -6.82 8.86 -6.88
N GLU A 38 -7.09 9.99 -7.55
CA GLU A 38 -8.38 10.67 -7.48
C GLU A 38 -9.54 9.77 -7.92
N HIS A 39 -9.37 8.98 -8.98
CA HIS A 39 -10.36 8.02 -9.42
C HIS A 39 -10.64 6.92 -8.39
N VAL A 40 -9.60 6.38 -7.76
CA VAL A 40 -9.73 5.29 -6.78
C VAL A 40 -10.30 5.79 -5.45
N THR A 41 -9.85 6.96 -4.99
CA THR A 41 -10.10 7.42 -3.62
C THR A 41 -11.13 8.55 -3.54
N GLY A 42 -11.40 9.23 -4.67
CA GLY A 42 -12.18 10.47 -4.72
C GLY A 42 -11.45 11.66 -4.12
N ARG A 43 -10.11 11.61 -3.95
CA ARG A 43 -9.32 12.63 -3.22
C ARG A 43 -8.12 13.10 -4.03
N ASP A 44 -7.90 14.41 -3.99
CA ASP A 44 -6.75 15.12 -4.55
C ASP A 44 -5.69 15.44 -3.48
N TYR A 45 -5.74 14.75 -2.33
CA TYR A 45 -4.83 14.90 -1.22
C TYR A 45 -4.51 13.56 -0.54
N GLU A 46 -3.39 13.52 0.17
CA GLU A 46 -2.96 12.43 1.07
C GLU A 46 -3.22 12.83 2.53
N GLU A 47 -3.50 11.85 3.38
CA GLU A 47 -3.41 12.04 4.84
C GLU A 47 -2.00 11.68 5.31
N THR A 48 -1.42 12.51 6.19
CA THR A 48 -0.16 12.21 6.86
C THR A 48 -0.42 11.91 8.34
N TRP A 49 0.11 10.78 8.79
CA TRP A 49 0.06 10.31 10.16
C TRP A 49 1.47 10.15 10.71
N ASN A 50 1.68 10.45 11.99
CA ASN A 50 2.87 10.01 12.70
C ASN A 50 2.55 8.69 13.39
N LEU A 51 3.34 7.66 13.13
CA LEU A 51 3.28 6.37 13.80
C LEU A 51 4.68 6.07 14.35
N ASN A 52 4.81 6.03 15.68
CA ASN A 52 6.08 5.75 16.37
C ASN A 52 7.24 6.64 15.89
N GLY A 53 6.99 7.93 15.72
CA GLY A 53 8.00 8.91 15.28
C GLY A 53 8.27 8.92 13.77
N ARG A 54 7.57 8.11 12.96
CA ARG A 54 7.72 8.08 11.51
C ARG A 54 6.46 8.57 10.80
N ASN A 55 6.64 9.25 9.67
CA ASN A 55 5.52 9.64 8.83
C ASN A 55 5.02 8.45 8.01
N VAL A 56 3.71 8.30 7.98
CA VAL A 56 2.95 7.36 7.15
C VAL A 56 1.96 8.18 6.33
N GLN A 57 1.98 8.00 5.02
CA GLN A 57 1.09 8.67 4.07
C GLN A 57 0.14 7.62 3.51
N LEU A 58 -1.12 7.98 3.35
CA LEU A 58 -2.12 7.15 2.69
C LEU A 58 -2.97 7.98 1.74
N ASP A 59 -3.32 7.37 0.61
CA ASP A 59 -4.00 8.03 -0.50
C ASP A 59 -5.50 8.23 -0.24
N GLY A 60 -6.09 7.35 0.57
CA GLY A 60 -7.51 7.43 0.93
C GLY A 60 -7.92 6.48 2.05
N GLY A 61 -9.17 6.62 2.48
CA GLY A 61 -9.74 5.83 3.58
C GLY A 61 -10.21 6.70 4.74
N SER A 62 -10.74 6.07 5.77
CA SER A 62 -11.08 6.78 7.01
C SER A 62 -10.79 5.88 8.19
N ALA A 63 -10.61 6.49 9.37
CA ALA A 63 -10.52 5.74 10.62
C ALA A 63 -11.67 4.72 10.71
N ARG A 64 -11.34 3.50 11.18
CA ARG A 64 -12.25 2.34 11.28
C ARG A 64 -12.85 1.79 9.98
N LYS A 65 -12.57 2.39 8.81
CA LYS A 65 -12.87 1.80 7.49
C LYS A 65 -11.60 1.18 6.91
N TYR A 66 -11.55 0.98 5.60
CA TYR A 66 -10.33 0.56 4.92
C TYR A 66 -9.39 1.76 4.71
N ILE A 67 -8.09 1.53 4.90
CA ILE A 67 -7.03 2.37 4.33
C ILE A 67 -6.86 1.96 2.87
N VAL A 68 -6.75 2.94 1.96
CA VAL A 68 -6.62 2.72 0.52
C VAL A 68 -5.31 3.32 0.04
N GLU A 69 -4.54 2.53 -0.71
CA GLU A 69 -3.31 2.93 -1.39
C GLU A 69 -3.50 2.66 -2.89
N ALA A 70 -3.34 3.70 -3.71
CA ALA A 70 -3.46 3.64 -5.16
C ALA A 70 -2.08 3.48 -5.80
N LYS A 71 -1.92 2.46 -6.64
CA LYS A 71 -0.69 2.23 -7.42
C LYS A 71 -0.99 2.25 -8.91
N TRP A 72 -0.63 3.36 -9.54
CA TRP A 72 -0.56 3.44 -10.99
C TRP A 72 0.66 2.66 -11.48
N MET A 73 0.40 1.51 -12.10
CA MET A 73 1.42 0.62 -12.66
C MET A 73 1.36 0.58 -14.19
N GLY A 74 0.70 1.56 -14.81
CA GLY A 74 0.47 1.64 -16.25
C GLY A 74 -0.99 1.45 -16.64
N ARG A 75 -1.35 1.95 -17.84
CA ARG A 75 -2.72 1.99 -18.36
C ARG A 75 -3.34 0.63 -18.69
N ASN A 76 -2.51 -0.39 -18.85
CA ASN A 76 -2.90 -1.76 -19.19
C ASN A 76 -1.76 -2.72 -18.83
N ASP A 77 -1.97 -4.03 -19.01
CA ASP A 77 -0.98 -5.06 -18.65
C ASP A 77 0.33 -4.91 -19.41
N ALA A 78 0.30 -4.56 -20.70
CA ALA A 78 1.52 -4.34 -21.49
C ALA A 78 2.34 -3.14 -20.99
N ALA A 79 1.68 -2.10 -20.46
CA ALA A 79 2.35 -0.94 -19.89
C ALA A 79 3.07 -1.27 -18.57
N PHE A 80 2.70 -2.36 -17.89
CA PHE A 80 3.38 -2.80 -16.67
C PHE A 80 4.86 -3.09 -16.91
N GLU A 81 5.25 -3.62 -18.06
CA GLU A 81 6.66 -3.89 -18.43
C GLU A 81 7.56 -2.65 -18.33
N SER A 82 7.00 -1.47 -18.58
CA SER A 82 7.72 -0.17 -18.49
C SER A 82 7.52 0.56 -17.16
N SER A 83 6.72 -0.02 -16.25
CA SER A 83 6.39 0.58 -14.97
C SER A 83 7.62 0.65 -14.05
N PRO A 84 7.78 1.71 -13.23
CA PRO A 84 8.79 1.72 -12.19
C PRO A 84 8.57 0.62 -11.14
N TYR A 85 7.37 0.00 -11.11
CA TYR A 85 7.05 -1.12 -10.23
C TYR A 85 7.38 -2.49 -10.81
N HIS A 86 7.84 -2.57 -12.06
CA HIS A 86 8.25 -3.83 -12.65
C HIS A 86 9.64 -4.26 -12.12
N PRO A 87 9.86 -5.54 -11.75
CA PRO A 87 11.12 -6.01 -11.17
C PRO A 87 12.37 -5.75 -12.01
N SER A 88 12.23 -5.73 -13.34
CA SER A 88 13.36 -5.48 -14.25
C SER A 88 13.72 -4.00 -14.43
N ASN A 89 12.97 -3.08 -13.80
CA ASN A 89 13.19 -1.64 -13.90
C ASN A 89 13.76 -1.08 -12.58
N PHE A 90 13.20 0.01 -12.07
CA PHE A 90 13.64 0.71 -10.87
C PHE A 90 12.89 0.27 -9.60
N PHE A 91 12.34 -0.95 -9.60
CA PHE A 91 11.52 -1.41 -8.49
C PHE A 91 12.38 -1.69 -7.26
N ASP A 92 12.13 -0.94 -6.19
CA ASP A 92 12.73 -1.15 -4.89
C ASP A 92 11.74 -1.91 -4.00
N GLU A 93 11.88 -3.23 -3.99
CA GLU A 93 10.99 -4.13 -3.24
C GLU A 93 10.96 -3.78 -1.75
N GLN A 94 12.12 -3.49 -1.15
CA GLN A 94 12.21 -3.20 0.28
C GLN A 94 11.44 -1.93 0.64
N LYS A 95 11.52 -0.88 -0.18
CA LYS A 95 10.72 0.34 0.05
C LYS A 95 9.22 0.08 -0.12
N PHE A 96 8.84 -0.74 -1.10
CA PHE A 96 7.44 -1.06 -1.37
C PHE A 96 6.82 -1.89 -0.23
N VAL A 97 7.55 -2.88 0.26
CA VAL A 97 7.19 -3.71 1.42
C VAL A 97 7.18 -2.88 2.72
N ASP A 98 8.16 -2.00 2.93
CA ASP A 98 8.16 -1.10 4.10
C ASP A 98 6.95 -0.18 4.12
N GLN A 99 6.52 0.36 2.96
CA GLN A 99 5.28 1.12 2.87
C GLN A 99 4.07 0.29 3.30
N ALA A 100 3.92 -0.93 2.77
CA ALA A 100 2.82 -1.82 3.14
C ALA A 100 2.84 -2.16 4.64
N ARG A 101 4.01 -2.44 5.21
CA ARG A 101 4.19 -2.69 6.64
C ARG A 101 3.71 -1.51 7.49
N ARG A 102 4.07 -0.28 7.11
CA ARG A 102 3.63 0.94 7.80
C ARG A 102 2.12 1.14 7.72
N LEU A 103 1.51 0.89 6.56
CA LEU A 103 0.06 0.99 6.40
C LEU A 103 -0.69 -0.08 7.21
N ILE A 104 -0.18 -1.31 7.28
CA ILE A 104 -0.74 -2.39 8.11
C ILE A 104 -0.68 -2.00 9.58
N ALA A 105 0.47 -1.49 10.05
CA ALA A 105 0.64 -1.06 11.43
C ALA A 105 -0.29 0.11 11.78
N LEU A 106 -0.40 1.12 10.90
CA LEU A 106 -1.35 2.23 11.06
C LEU A 106 -2.79 1.72 11.09
N GLY A 107 -3.15 0.80 10.18
CA GLY A 107 -4.48 0.21 10.12
C GLY A 107 -4.85 -0.57 11.39
N ARG A 108 -3.88 -1.27 12.01
CA ARG A 108 -4.10 -1.97 13.29
C ARG A 108 -4.34 -0.98 14.41
N ASP A 109 -3.52 0.06 14.50
CA ASP A 109 -3.67 1.09 15.52
C ASP A 109 -5.02 1.81 15.44
N GLN A 110 -5.40 2.24 14.24
CA GLN A 110 -6.68 2.91 13.98
C GLN A 110 -7.90 1.99 14.07
N LYS A 111 -7.70 0.70 14.36
CA LYS A 111 -8.75 -0.35 14.35
C LYS A 111 -9.53 -0.33 13.03
N SER A 112 -8.81 -0.12 11.93
CA SER A 112 -9.32 -0.14 10.56
C SER A 112 -9.85 -1.53 10.20
N MET A 113 -10.67 -1.62 9.16
CA MET A 113 -11.06 -2.91 8.60
C MET A 113 -9.93 -3.61 7.84
N GLY A 114 -8.83 -2.89 7.55
CA GLY A 114 -7.69 -3.38 6.79
C GLY A 114 -7.13 -2.37 5.78
N VAL A 115 -6.17 -2.82 4.99
CA VAL A 115 -5.48 -2.07 3.93
C VAL A 115 -5.87 -2.62 2.56
N ARG A 116 -6.11 -1.71 1.60
CA ARG A 116 -6.59 -2.00 0.25
C ARG A 116 -5.66 -1.36 -0.76
N TYR A 117 -4.87 -2.17 -1.46
CA TYR A 117 -4.04 -1.71 -2.56
C TYR A 117 -4.85 -1.78 -3.86
N ALA A 118 -5.16 -0.65 -4.47
CA ALA A 118 -5.81 -0.57 -5.76
C ALA A 118 -4.75 -0.38 -6.86
N VAL A 119 -4.62 -1.34 -7.76
CA VAL A 119 -3.58 -1.35 -8.81
C VAL A 119 -4.22 -1.21 -10.19
N SER A 120 -3.63 -0.36 -11.05
CA SER A 120 -4.26 0.13 -12.29
C SER A 120 -4.37 -0.88 -13.43
N ASN A 121 -3.64 -2.00 -13.36
CA ASN A 121 -3.72 -3.08 -14.33
C ASN A 121 -3.61 -4.45 -13.64
N ARG A 122 -3.99 -5.51 -14.35
CA ARG A 122 -4.09 -6.85 -13.79
C ARG A 122 -2.71 -7.45 -13.55
N ALA A 123 -1.77 -7.28 -14.48
CA ALA A 123 -0.41 -7.78 -14.36
C ALA A 123 0.29 -7.25 -13.10
N GLY A 124 0.23 -5.93 -12.86
CA GLY A 124 0.76 -5.29 -11.67
C GLY A 124 0.02 -5.71 -10.39
N ALA A 125 -1.30 -5.93 -10.46
CA ALA A 125 -2.07 -6.43 -9.33
C ALA A 125 -1.65 -7.85 -8.94
N ASP A 126 -1.45 -8.75 -9.91
CA ASP A 126 -1.02 -10.13 -9.69
C ASP A 126 0.41 -10.21 -9.18
N PHE A 127 1.31 -9.39 -9.72
CA PHE A 127 2.65 -9.19 -9.17
C PHE A 127 2.59 -8.77 -7.70
N THR A 128 1.82 -7.72 -7.39
CA THR A 128 1.68 -7.19 -6.02
C THR A 128 1.08 -8.24 -5.07
N ARG A 129 0.09 -9.04 -5.51
CA ARG A 129 -0.47 -10.14 -4.72
C ARG A 129 0.57 -11.20 -4.39
N THR A 130 1.38 -11.58 -5.36
CA THR A 130 2.45 -12.58 -5.18
C THR A 130 3.45 -12.08 -4.14
N LEU A 131 3.95 -10.86 -4.33
CA LEU A 131 4.90 -10.22 -3.42
C LEU A 131 4.33 -10.11 -1.99
N PHE A 132 3.08 -9.66 -1.83
CA PHE A 132 2.48 -9.51 -0.50
C PHE A 132 2.16 -10.84 0.18
N ARG A 133 1.91 -11.92 -0.57
CA ARG A 133 1.75 -13.26 0.04
C ARG A 133 3.06 -13.79 0.62
N GLU A 134 4.20 -13.40 0.04
CA GLU A 134 5.51 -13.77 0.56
C GLU A 134 5.84 -13.00 1.85
N TRP A 135 5.64 -11.67 1.84
CA TRP A 135 6.04 -10.81 2.97
C TRP A 135 4.99 -10.69 4.09
N PHE A 136 3.70 -10.84 3.77
CA PHE A 136 2.56 -10.61 4.67
C PHE A 136 1.52 -11.74 4.57
N PRO A 137 1.93 -13.02 4.71
CA PRO A 137 1.02 -14.15 4.51
C PRO A 137 -0.20 -14.09 5.44
N GLU A 138 -0.01 -13.70 6.70
CA GLU A 138 -1.10 -13.63 7.68
C GLU A 138 -2.13 -12.53 7.35
N GLU A 139 -1.66 -11.33 6.99
CA GLU A 139 -2.54 -10.22 6.64
C GLU A 139 -3.27 -10.47 5.32
N MET A 140 -2.61 -11.12 4.35
CA MET A 140 -3.24 -11.52 3.09
C MET A 140 -4.29 -12.63 3.29
N ASN A 141 -3.99 -13.63 4.14
CA ASN A 141 -4.90 -14.75 4.41
C ASN A 141 -6.12 -14.33 5.22
N SER A 142 -5.94 -13.45 6.21
CA SER A 142 -7.04 -12.88 7.00
C SER A 142 -7.89 -11.88 6.20
N GLY A 143 -7.40 -11.38 5.06
CA GLY A 143 -8.04 -10.34 4.28
C GLY A 143 -7.88 -8.93 4.87
N PHE A 144 -7.05 -8.78 5.91
CA PHE A 144 -6.67 -7.49 6.45
C PHE A 144 -5.92 -6.68 5.38
N LEU A 145 -4.94 -7.29 4.70
CA LEU A 145 -4.33 -6.74 3.49
C LEU A 145 -4.97 -7.37 2.25
N LYS A 146 -5.34 -6.56 1.26
CA LYS A 146 -5.88 -7.08 -0.01
C LYS A 146 -5.56 -6.18 -1.19
N VAL A 147 -5.25 -6.80 -2.32
CA VAL A 147 -4.93 -6.13 -3.59
C VAL A 147 -6.09 -6.27 -4.57
N PHE A 148 -6.57 -5.16 -5.10
CA PHE A 148 -7.62 -5.05 -6.09
C PHE A 148 -7.04 -4.54 -7.39
N HIS A 149 -7.51 -5.10 -8.50
CA HIS A 149 -7.34 -4.46 -9.79
C HIS A 149 -8.50 -3.49 -9.98
N VAL A 150 -8.18 -2.20 -10.09
CA VAL A 150 -9.14 -1.16 -10.47
C VAL A 150 -8.64 -0.61 -11.81
N PRO A 151 -9.37 -0.83 -12.92
CA PRO A 151 -8.85 -0.52 -14.24
C PRO A 151 -8.42 0.95 -14.37
N GLY A 152 -7.22 1.12 -14.91
CA GLY A 152 -6.53 2.38 -15.16
C GLY A 152 -6.97 3.12 -16.44
N ASP A 153 -7.76 2.46 -17.28
CA ASP A 153 -8.05 2.90 -18.64
C ASP A 153 -9.26 3.84 -18.70
N GLY A 154 -9.08 4.99 -19.35
CA GLY A 154 -10.16 5.96 -19.57
C GLY A 154 -10.38 6.99 -18.47
N MET A 155 -9.49 7.03 -17.46
CA MET A 155 -9.26 8.22 -16.61
C MET A 155 -8.53 9.31 -17.37
#